data_AF-A0A9Q4A501-F1
#
_entry.id   AF-A0A9Q4A501-F1
#
_cell.length_a   1.000
_cell.length_b   1.000
_cell.length_c   1.000
_cell.angle_alpha   90.00
_cell.angle_beta   90.00
_cell.angle_gamma   90.00
#
_symmetry.space_group_name_H-M   'P 1'
#
loop_
_entity.id
_entity.type
_entity.pdbx_description
1 polymer ?
#
loop_
_entity_poly.entity_id
_entity_poly.type
_entity_poly.pdbx_seq_one_letter_code
_entity_poly.pdbx_strand_id
1 'polypeptide(L)' 'VPRFIDFFINSGFKRAMAEKGVMSDYFKGLPVWLVTAEYPGLMGSGVALQQAFGSEI' A
#
# COMPACT_ATOMS: atom_id res chain seq x y z
N VAL A 1 1.73 8.83 -11.66
CA VAL A 1 2.28 7.78 -12.54
C VAL A 1 1.14 6.88 -13.05
N PRO A 2 0.34 7.29 -14.05
CA PRO A 2 -0.84 6.51 -14.48
C PRO A 2 -0.49 5.27 -15.30
N ARG A 3 0.61 5.31 -16.07
CA ARG A 3 0.95 4.30 -17.10
C ARG A 3 1.20 2.88 -16.58
N PHE A 4 1.47 2.72 -15.29
CA PHE A 4 1.82 1.41 -14.71
C PHE A 4 0.63 0.74 -14.00
N ILE A 5 -0.45 1.48 -13.72
CA ILE A 5 -1.56 0.98 -12.92
C ILE A 5 -2.24 -0.20 -13.62
N ASP A 6 -2.60 -0.02 -14.89
CA ASP A 6 -3.30 -1.06 -15.66
C ASP A 6 -2.42 -2.30 -15.85
N PHE A 7 -1.13 -2.10 -16.09
CA PHE A 7 -0.18 -3.21 -16.16
C PHE A 7 -0.09 -3.95 -14.82
N PHE A 8 0.02 -3.22 -13.71
CA PHE A 8 0.18 -3.81 -12.37
C PHE A 8 -1.06 -4.57 -11.93
N ILE A 9 -2.25 -4.01 -12.15
CA ILE A 9 -3.54 -4.65 -11.81
C ILE A 9 -3.73 -5.96 -12.59
N ASN A 10 -3.33 -5.98 -13.86
CA ASN A 10 -3.41 -7.18 -14.70
C ASN A 10 -2.20 -8.13 -14.55
N SER A 11 -1.22 -7.77 -13.71
CA SER A 11 -0.04 -8.60 -13.49
C SER A 11 -0.32 -9.78 -12.55
N GLY A 12 0.59 -10.76 -12.55
CA GLY A 12 0.54 -11.88 -11.60
C GLY A 12 0.93 -11.54 -10.16
N PHE A 13 1.13 -10.25 -9.81
CA PHE A 13 1.70 -9.83 -8.53
C PHE A 13 0.96 -10.42 -7.32
N LYS A 14 -0.37 -10.26 -7.25
CA LYS A 14 -1.17 -10.75 -6.10
C LYS A 14 -1.05 -12.26 -5.92
N ARG A 15 -1.05 -13.01 -7.02
CA ARG A 15 -0.88 -14.47 -7.02
C ARG A 15 0.52 -14.85 -6.52
N ALA A 16 1.57 -14.28 -7.10
CA ALA A 16 2.96 -14.56 -6.73
C ALA A 16 3.28 -14.15 -5.27
N MET A 17 2.63 -13.10 -4.79
CA MET A 17 2.72 -12.66 -3.40
C MET A 17 2.11 -13.69 -2.45
N ALA A 18 0.97 -14.28 -2.80
CA ALA A 18 0.31 -15.31 -1.99
C ALA A 18 0.98 -16.70 -2.07
N GLU A 19 1.66 -17.03 -3.17
CA GLU A 19 2.40 -18.29 -3.33
C GLU A 19 3.61 -18.35 -2.38
N LYS A 20 3.44 -18.99 -1.21
CA LYS A 20 4.44 -19.12 -0.14
C LYS A 20 4.61 -20.57 0.36
N GLY A 21 4.27 -21.54 -0.50
CA GLY A 21 4.29 -22.97 -0.15
C GLY A 21 3.31 -23.28 0.98
N VAL A 22 3.79 -23.93 2.04
CA VAL A 22 3.00 -24.28 3.24
C VAL A 22 2.35 -23.05 3.88
N MET A 23 2.95 -21.86 3.76
CA MET A 23 2.41 -20.63 4.33
C MET A 23 1.37 -19.93 3.44
N SER A 24 1.03 -20.46 2.26
CA SER A 24 0.16 -19.75 1.31
C SER A 24 -1.22 -19.43 1.88
N ASP A 25 -1.77 -20.32 2.72
CA ASP A 25 -3.06 -20.08 3.38
C ASP A 25 -3.04 -18.91 4.36
N TYR A 26 -1.88 -18.58 4.94
CA TYR A 26 -1.73 -17.40 5.80
C TYR A 26 -1.90 -16.09 5.02
N PHE A 27 -1.49 -16.07 3.75
CA PHE A 27 -1.61 -14.91 2.87
C PHE A 27 -2.94 -14.88 2.10
N LYS A 28 -3.80 -15.89 2.31
CA LYS A 28 -5.10 -15.98 1.66
C LYS A 28 -6.00 -14.87 2.16
N GLY A 29 -6.48 -14.05 1.22
CA GLY A 29 -7.34 -12.91 1.53
C GLY A 29 -6.59 -11.64 1.98
N LEU A 30 -5.25 -11.63 2.00
CA LEU A 30 -4.50 -10.43 2.36
C LEU A 30 -4.76 -9.33 1.32
N PRO A 31 -5.27 -8.16 1.74
CA PRO A 31 -5.55 -7.07 0.80
C PRO A 31 -4.24 -6.40 0.36
N VAL A 32 -4.17 -6.05 -0.91
CA VAL A 32 -3.05 -5.31 -1.51
C VAL A 32 -3.64 -4.05 -2.15
N TRP A 33 -3.03 -2.90 -1.88
CA TRP A 33 -3.46 -1.62 -2.42
C TRP A 33 -2.31 -0.92 -3.13
N LEU A 34 -2.65 -0.22 -4.21
CA LEU A 34 -1.74 0.69 -4.90
C LEU A 34 -2.10 2.12 -4.50
N VAL A 35 -1.15 2.85 -3.90
CA VAL A 35 -1.36 4.25 -3.53
C VAL A 35 -1.26 5.12 -4.77
N THR A 36 -2.35 5.80 -5.13
CA THR A 36 -2.44 6.68 -6.32
C THR A 36 -2.50 8.17 -5.96
N ALA A 37 -2.38 8.52 -4.68
CA ALA A 37 -2.30 9.90 -4.23
C ALA A 37 -1.13 10.63 -4.91
N GLU A 38 -1.30 11.92 -5.19
CA GLU A 38 -0.29 12.73 -5.89
C GLU A 38 0.95 12.97 -5.01
N TYR A 39 0.73 13.30 -3.74
CA TYR A 39 1.79 13.59 -2.77
C TYR A 39 1.62 12.82 -1.45
N PRO A 40 1.63 11.47 -1.47
CA PRO A 40 1.39 10.67 -0.27
C PRO A 40 2.42 10.92 0.82
N GLY A 41 3.68 11.22 0.44
CA GLY A 41 4.73 11.59 1.38
C GLY A 41 4.46 12.91 2.09
N LEU A 42 4.01 13.94 1.36
CA LEU A 42 3.68 15.23 1.98
C LEU A 42 2.48 15.11 2.92
N MET A 43 1.44 14.35 2.53
CA MET A 43 0.31 14.07 3.41
C MET A 43 0.75 13.32 4.66
N GLY A 44 1.58 12.30 4.51
CA GLY A 44 2.14 11.55 5.64
C GLY A 44 2.97 12.42 6.59
N SER A 45 3.80 13.31 6.06
CA SER A 45 4.59 14.27 6.85
C SER A 45 3.70 15.22 7.66
N GLY A 46 2.59 15.69 7.07
CA GLY A 46 1.62 16.52 7.79
C GLY A 46 0.98 15.78 8.97
N VAL A 47 0.57 14.52 8.76
CA VAL A 47 0.02 13.67 9.83
C VAL A 47 1.07 13.42 10.91
N ALA A 48 2.32 13.14 10.55
CA ALA A 48 3.39 12.92 11.52
C ALA A 48 3.65 14.15 12.40
N LEU A 49 3.69 15.36 11.80
CA LEU A 49 3.83 16.61 12.54
C LEU A 49 2.62 16.86 13.46
N GLN A 50 1.40 16.61 12.97
CA GLN A 50 0.19 16.74 13.78
C GLN A 50 0.19 15.78 14.98
N GLN A 51 0.62 14.53 14.79
CA GLN A 51 0.73 13.57 15.90
C GLN A 51 1.80 13.97 16.91
N ALA A 52 2.92 14.53 16.44
CA ALA A 52 4.03 14.94 17.30
C ALA A 52 3.72 16.20 18.13
N PHE A 53 2.97 17.17 17.58
CA PHE A 53 2.79 18.50 18.19
C PHE A 53 1.34 18.96 18.35
N GLY A 54 0.37 18.28 17.73
CA GLY A 54 -1.04 18.65 17.75
C GLY A 54 -1.81 18.23 19.01
N SER A 55 -1.17 17.54 19.95
CA SER A 55 -1.75 17.19 21.25
C SER A 55 -1.61 18.31 22.29
N GLU A 56 -0.90 19.39 21.97
CA GLU A 56 -0.61 20.53 22.86
C GLU A 56 -1.48 21.78 22.58
N ILE A 57 -2.54 21.65 21.77
CA ILE A 57 -3.54 22.72 21.52
C ILE A 57 -4.91 22.27 22.00
#